data_AF-A0A7C6YHC1-F1
#
_entry.id   AF-A0A7C6YHC1-F1
#
_cell.length_a   1.000
_cell.length_b   1.000
_cell.length_c   1.000
_cell.angle_alpha   90.00
_cell.angle_beta   90.00
_cell.angle_gamma   90.00
#
_symmetry.space_group_name_H-M   'P 1'
#
loop_
_entity.id
_entity.type
_entity.pdbx_description
1 polymer ?
#
loop_
_entity_poly.entity_id
_entity_poly.type
_entity_poly.pdbx_seq_one_letter_code
_entity_poly.pdbx_strand_id
1 'polypeptide(L)'
;MSSAGLMEERGSTLVAVLIFTAALLFLSGALLCLSLNEQKIAAYQEQEVYMYYLTEAGVEAGIAALNADYSFQGPLCGALGQGSYRVEIGTLPYNRRLVTSTGHLHQKSFNLSVVAGPNPLYEQALMVSDHLKIENVDIYGNLHVNKDLQIKGSNRVVGTDSSEGVFSYSGDPPWFLTPYGDILIGDKLYTSSAQFDGRTMKVAPIPLPSLDFEALAGEIQCSLEPPPSTITLAVAPACYPEHNRILVNGNLLIAPGEGQEFNFDGLLVVRGNLEIHPRRGAIVNINGMLLAEGDAIVKGEINQVSPDNSVILAACGDVFIRDIEAPLVFGGNLLIFSRGEVNIGPSKLDRFDLRGVIIAKKLFLEKCSLYYVPEMLTAFKDLFPGCRVVIREWIKP
;
A
#
# COMPACT_ATOMS: atom_id res chain seq x y z
N MET A 1 15.68 -96.25 36.78
CA MET A 1 14.65 -95.47 36.07
C MET A 1 15.02 -94.00 36.15
N SER A 2 14.89 -93.28 35.04
CA SER A 2 15.01 -91.81 34.91
C SER A 2 16.40 -91.15 34.94
N SER A 3 17.32 -91.54 34.04
CA SER A 3 18.45 -90.66 33.64
C SER A 3 18.46 -90.32 32.14
N ALA A 4 17.62 -90.98 31.33
CA ALA A 4 17.53 -90.74 29.90
C ALA A 4 16.69 -89.49 29.55
N GLY A 5 15.62 -89.20 30.30
CA GLY A 5 14.79 -87.99 30.09
C GLY A 5 15.52 -86.68 30.40
N LEU A 6 16.45 -86.69 31.37
CA LEU A 6 17.25 -85.52 31.74
C LEU A 6 18.27 -85.09 30.67
N MET A 7 18.68 -85.98 29.76
CA MET A 7 19.55 -85.62 28.63
C MET A 7 18.75 -85.05 27.46
N GLU A 8 17.52 -85.52 27.24
CA GLU A 8 16.65 -85.06 26.17
C GLU A 8 16.12 -83.63 26.43
N GLU A 9 15.78 -83.31 27.68
CA GLU A 9 15.36 -81.96 28.11
C GLU A 9 16.48 -80.91 27.98
N ARG A 10 17.74 -81.32 28.19
CA ARG A 10 18.91 -80.42 28.06
C ARG A 10 19.19 -80.03 26.60
N GLY A 11 18.93 -80.93 25.64
CA GLY A 11 19.05 -80.63 24.21
C GLY A 11 17.96 -79.66 23.74
N SER A 12 16.72 -79.86 24.17
CA SER A 12 15.58 -79.00 23.82
C SER A 12 15.77 -77.56 24.32
N THR A 13 16.28 -77.39 25.54
CA THR A 13 16.55 -76.07 26.14
C THR A 13 17.57 -75.28 25.33
N LEU A 14 18.65 -75.91 24.87
CA LEU A 14 19.68 -75.26 24.06
C LEU A 14 19.12 -74.79 22.71
N VAL A 15 18.32 -75.63 22.04
CA VAL A 15 17.69 -75.27 20.76
C VAL A 15 16.74 -74.10 20.93
N ALA A 16 15.92 -74.09 21.99
CA ALA A 16 15.03 -72.98 22.28
C ALA A 16 15.80 -71.67 22.49
N VAL A 17 16.87 -71.68 23.28
CA VAL A 17 17.73 -70.50 23.51
C VAL A 17 18.34 -70.00 22.18
N LEU A 18 18.80 -70.90 21.31
CA LEU A 18 19.34 -70.53 20.00
C LEU A 18 18.29 -69.89 19.10
N ILE A 19 17.07 -70.43 19.06
CA ILE A 19 15.96 -69.87 18.28
C ILE A 19 15.59 -68.48 18.81
N PHE A 20 15.44 -68.33 20.14
CA PHE A 20 15.16 -67.03 20.75
C PHE A 20 16.28 -66.02 20.49
N THR A 21 17.53 -66.44 20.60
CA THR A 21 18.69 -65.57 20.32
C THR A 21 18.71 -65.15 18.85
N ALA A 22 18.46 -66.07 17.92
CA ALA A 22 18.36 -65.75 16.50
C ALA A 22 17.21 -64.77 16.23
N ALA A 23 16.03 -65.00 16.80
CA ALA A 23 14.88 -64.11 16.67
C ALA A 23 15.17 -62.71 17.23
N LEU A 24 15.84 -62.62 18.39
CA LEU A 24 16.26 -61.35 18.98
C LEU A 24 17.30 -60.63 18.10
N LEU A 25 18.25 -61.36 17.52
CA LEU A 25 19.23 -60.78 16.59
C LEU A 25 18.56 -60.25 15.31
N PHE A 26 17.63 -61.01 14.72
CA PHE A 26 16.85 -60.54 13.57
C PHE A 26 16.02 -59.30 13.90
N LEU A 27 15.35 -59.29 15.06
CA LEU A 27 14.59 -58.13 15.52
C LEU A 27 15.49 -56.91 15.75
N SER A 28 16.66 -57.11 16.39
CA SER A 28 17.63 -56.04 16.64
C SER A 28 18.19 -55.47 15.34
N GLY A 29 18.49 -56.33 14.37
CA GLY A 29 18.91 -55.92 13.04
C GLY A 29 17.83 -55.12 12.30
N ALA A 30 16.57 -55.56 12.37
CA ALA A 30 15.45 -54.85 11.77
C ALA A 30 15.25 -53.46 12.40
N LEU A 31 15.32 -53.35 13.73
CA LEU A 31 15.22 -52.07 14.43
C LEU A 31 16.38 -51.12 14.10
N LEU A 32 17.60 -51.65 13.99
CA LEU A 32 18.77 -50.86 13.61
C LEU A 32 18.64 -50.35 12.16
N CYS A 33 18.18 -51.18 11.22
CA CYS A 33 17.90 -50.75 9.85
C CYS A 33 16.82 -49.66 9.79
N LEU A 34 15.74 -49.79 10.58
CA LEU A 34 14.70 -48.77 10.67
C LEU A 34 15.27 -47.45 11.20
N SER A 35 16.04 -47.49 12.29
CA SER A 35 16.67 -46.30 12.88
C SER A 35 17.61 -45.58 11.91
N LEU A 36 18.43 -46.33 11.14
CA LEU A 36 19.30 -45.75 10.12
C LEU A 36 18.51 -45.10 8.98
N ASN A 37 17.40 -45.70 8.56
CA ASN A 37 16.54 -45.13 7.54
C ASN A 37 15.82 -43.87 8.02
N GLU A 38 15.31 -43.88 9.26
CA GLU A 38 14.70 -42.71 9.89
C GLU A 38 15.70 -41.56 10.03
N GLN A 39 16.94 -41.85 10.46
CA GLN A 39 18.00 -40.83 10.53
C GLN A 39 18.28 -40.22 9.16
N LYS A 40 18.31 -41.03 8.09
CA LYS A 40 18.51 -40.54 6.73
C LYS A 40 17.33 -39.69 6.23
N ILE A 41 16.10 -40.11 6.52
CA ILE A 41 14.89 -39.34 6.19
C ILE A 41 14.90 -38.01 6.95
N ALA A 42 15.19 -38.03 8.24
CA ALA A 42 15.30 -36.84 9.08
C ALA A 42 16.36 -35.87 8.54
N ALA A 43 17.53 -36.37 8.13
CA ALA A 43 18.57 -35.54 7.52
C ALA A 43 18.13 -34.91 6.19
N TYR A 44 17.34 -35.61 5.37
CA TYR A 44 16.79 -35.04 4.14
C TYR A 44 15.70 -34.00 4.42
N GLN A 45 14.82 -34.26 5.39
CA GLN A 45 13.80 -33.31 5.82
C GLN A 45 14.43 -32.05 6.40
N GLU A 46 15.49 -32.19 7.21
CA GLU A 46 16.26 -31.07 7.73
C GLU A 46 16.84 -30.23 6.58
N GLN A 47 17.49 -30.86 5.59
CA GLN A 47 18.02 -30.15 4.41
C GLN A 47 16.93 -29.44 3.61
N GLU A 48 15.78 -30.06 3.42
CA GLU A 48 14.64 -29.48 2.71
C GLU A 48 14.10 -28.25 3.43
N VAL A 49 13.88 -28.34 4.75
CA VAL A 49 13.48 -27.23 5.60
C VAL A 49 14.50 -26.09 5.53
N TYR A 50 15.80 -26.39 5.58
CA TYR A 50 16.85 -25.38 5.39
C TYR A 50 16.77 -24.68 4.04
N MET A 51 16.50 -25.40 2.95
CA MET A 51 16.32 -24.80 1.63
C MET A 51 15.09 -23.88 1.58
N TYR A 52 13.96 -24.28 2.18
CA TYR A 52 12.78 -23.42 2.30
C TYR A 52 13.11 -22.12 3.04
N TYR A 53 13.79 -22.19 4.18
CA TYR A 53 14.20 -21.01 4.92
C TYR A 53 15.13 -20.08 4.14
N LEU A 54 16.10 -20.64 3.40
CA LEU A 54 16.99 -19.85 2.54
C LEU A 54 16.20 -19.13 1.45
N THR A 55 15.27 -19.83 0.82
CA THR A 55 14.49 -19.28 -0.27
C THR A 55 13.48 -18.24 0.23
N GLU A 56 12.79 -18.47 1.35
CA GLU A 56 11.91 -17.50 2.01
C GLU A 56 12.68 -16.24 2.45
N ALA A 57 13.87 -16.41 3.02
CA ALA A 57 14.71 -15.27 3.37
C ALA A 57 15.08 -14.41 2.14
N GLY A 58 15.31 -15.05 0.99
CA GLY A 58 15.48 -14.33 -0.26
C GLY A 58 14.21 -13.61 -0.73
N VAL A 59 13.02 -14.21 -0.58
CA VAL A 59 11.74 -13.52 -0.86
C VAL A 59 11.60 -12.29 0.03
N GLU A 60 11.80 -12.42 1.34
CA GLU A 60 11.74 -11.31 2.29
C GLU A 60 12.76 -10.20 1.95
N ALA A 61 13.99 -10.56 1.56
CA ALA A 61 14.98 -9.60 1.09
C ALA A 61 14.51 -8.87 -0.18
N GLY A 62 13.86 -9.58 -1.11
CA GLY A 62 13.26 -8.99 -2.30
C GLY A 62 12.11 -8.02 -1.99
N ILE A 63 11.23 -8.39 -1.05
CA ILE A 63 10.15 -7.51 -0.57
C ILE A 63 10.72 -6.28 0.15
N ALA A 64 11.76 -6.44 0.96
CA ALA A 64 12.46 -5.33 1.62
C ALA A 64 13.09 -4.38 0.60
N ALA A 65 13.72 -4.90 -0.46
CA ALA A 65 14.26 -4.08 -1.54
C ALA A 65 13.16 -3.32 -2.29
N LEU A 66 12.03 -3.97 -2.60
CA LEU A 66 10.88 -3.32 -3.22
C LEU A 66 10.20 -2.27 -2.33
N ASN A 67 10.33 -2.39 -1.02
CA ASN A 67 9.87 -1.38 -0.06
C ASN A 67 10.80 -0.16 0.01
N ALA A 68 12.09 -0.34 -0.26
CA ALA A 68 13.05 0.76 -0.32
C ALA A 68 13.04 1.46 -1.69
N ASP A 69 12.91 0.70 -2.78
CA ASP A 69 12.76 1.22 -4.13
C ASP A 69 11.88 0.27 -4.95
N TYR A 70 10.67 0.70 -5.27
CA TYR A 70 9.74 -0.13 -6.03
C TYR A 70 10.15 -0.32 -7.50
N SER A 71 11.02 0.55 -8.01
CA SER A 71 11.57 0.47 -9.36
C SER A 71 12.80 -0.44 -9.46
N PHE A 72 13.26 -1.01 -8.33
CA PHE A 72 14.43 -1.88 -8.28
C PHE A 72 14.29 -3.10 -9.21
N GLN A 73 15.31 -3.31 -10.06
CA GLN A 73 15.37 -4.37 -11.08
C GLN A 73 16.65 -5.22 -10.98
N GLY A 74 17.40 -5.14 -9.88
CA GLY A 74 18.67 -5.85 -9.72
C GLY A 74 18.51 -7.26 -9.14
N PRO A 75 19.50 -8.16 -9.35
CA PRO A 75 19.60 -9.38 -8.57
C PRO A 75 20.05 -9.05 -7.14
N LEU A 76 19.48 -9.75 -6.15
CA LEU A 76 19.96 -9.69 -4.76
C LEU A 76 20.57 -11.04 -4.40
N CYS A 77 21.72 -11.04 -3.74
CA CYS A 77 22.33 -12.25 -3.22
C CYS A 77 22.60 -12.10 -1.73
N GLY A 78 22.41 -13.17 -0.98
CA GLY A 78 22.75 -13.23 0.44
C GLY A 78 23.20 -14.62 0.85
N ALA A 79 23.85 -14.70 2.02
CA ALA A 79 24.28 -15.96 2.61
C ALA A 79 23.75 -16.06 4.04
N LEU A 80 23.23 -17.23 4.40
CA LEU A 80 22.69 -17.51 5.74
C LEU A 80 23.17 -18.91 6.17
N GLY A 81 24.00 -18.95 7.21
CA GLY A 81 24.61 -20.19 7.67
C GLY A 81 25.46 -20.86 6.58
N GLN A 82 25.09 -22.06 6.17
CA GLN A 82 25.81 -22.87 5.17
C GLN A 82 25.27 -22.72 3.73
N GLY A 83 24.22 -21.93 3.55
CA GLY A 83 23.59 -21.73 2.25
C GLY A 83 23.62 -20.28 1.78
N SER A 84 23.16 -20.08 0.56
CA SER A 84 22.97 -18.77 -0.04
C SER A 84 21.63 -18.69 -0.76
N TYR A 85 21.19 -17.49 -1.06
CA TYR A 85 20.03 -17.26 -1.91
C TYR A 85 20.37 -16.23 -2.99
N ARG A 86 19.65 -16.32 -4.11
CA ARG A 86 19.66 -15.35 -5.21
C ARG A 86 18.23 -14.98 -5.56
N VAL A 87 17.94 -13.69 -5.63
CA VAL A 87 16.63 -13.14 -5.91
C VAL A 87 16.67 -12.43 -7.26
N GLU A 88 15.65 -12.65 -8.07
CA GLU A 88 15.40 -11.95 -9.32
C GLU A 88 14.02 -11.28 -9.24
N ILE A 89 13.94 -10.00 -9.63
CA ILE A 89 12.72 -9.20 -9.54
C ILE A 89 12.31 -8.78 -10.95
N GLY A 90 11.17 -9.31 -11.40
CA GLY A 90 10.54 -8.98 -12.68
C GLY A 90 9.37 -8.02 -12.53
N THR A 91 9.02 -7.34 -13.62
CA THR A 91 7.83 -6.48 -13.69
C THR A 91 6.62 -7.25 -14.19
N LEU A 92 5.44 -6.96 -13.63
CA LEU A 92 4.16 -7.51 -14.05
C LEU A 92 3.17 -6.36 -14.34
N PRO A 93 2.10 -6.60 -15.14
CA PRO A 93 1.05 -5.62 -15.35
C PRO A 93 0.34 -5.19 -14.06
N TYR A 94 -0.32 -4.04 -14.10
CA TYR A 94 -1.05 -3.43 -12.98
C TYR A 94 -0.17 -3.14 -11.77
N ASN A 95 1.01 -2.58 -12.04
CA ASN A 95 1.94 -2.14 -11.00
C ASN A 95 2.34 -3.27 -10.04
N ARG A 96 2.52 -4.50 -10.54
CA ARG A 96 2.93 -5.68 -9.77
C ARG A 96 4.38 -6.07 -10.06
N ARG A 97 4.96 -6.87 -9.18
CA ARG A 97 6.33 -7.40 -9.28
C ARG A 97 6.33 -8.91 -9.07
N LEU A 98 7.12 -9.62 -9.85
CA LEU A 98 7.40 -11.04 -9.66
C LEU A 98 8.72 -11.17 -8.93
N VAL A 99 8.71 -11.65 -7.69
CA VAL A 99 9.93 -11.89 -6.91
C VAL A 99 10.21 -13.38 -6.94
N THR A 100 11.31 -13.79 -7.57
CA THR A 100 11.73 -15.19 -7.64
C THR A 100 13.01 -15.35 -6.83
N SER A 101 12.95 -16.14 -5.77
CA SER A 101 14.09 -16.48 -4.93
C SER A 101 14.55 -17.90 -5.23
N THR A 102 15.86 -18.10 -5.34
CA THR A 102 16.51 -19.40 -5.49
C THR A 102 17.44 -19.59 -4.30
N GLY A 103 17.10 -20.52 -3.40
CA GLY A 103 17.96 -20.96 -2.30
C GLY A 103 18.92 -22.04 -2.76
N HIS A 104 20.17 -21.97 -2.32
CA HIS A 104 21.25 -22.90 -2.64
C HIS A 104 21.83 -23.48 -1.35
N LEU A 105 21.84 -24.82 -1.26
CA LEU A 105 22.48 -25.56 -0.18
C LEU A 105 23.27 -26.73 -0.76
N HIS A 106 24.59 -26.67 -0.67
CA HIS A 106 25.51 -27.60 -1.34
C HIS A 106 25.27 -27.63 -2.87
N GLN A 107 24.89 -28.79 -3.43
CA GLN A 107 24.59 -28.98 -4.86
C GLN A 107 23.08 -28.96 -5.17
N LYS A 108 22.24 -28.65 -4.17
CA LYS A 108 20.78 -28.57 -4.34
C LYS A 108 20.35 -27.12 -4.42
N SER A 109 19.30 -26.88 -5.20
CA SER A 109 18.64 -25.58 -5.30
C SER A 109 17.12 -25.73 -5.21
N PHE A 110 16.46 -24.73 -4.63
CA PHE A 110 15.01 -24.66 -4.54
C PHE A 110 14.52 -23.25 -4.88
N ASN A 111 13.52 -23.16 -5.76
CA ASN A 111 13.00 -21.89 -6.25
C ASN A 111 11.61 -21.63 -5.68
N LEU A 112 11.34 -20.39 -5.31
CA LEU A 112 10.04 -19.92 -4.86
C LEU A 112 9.76 -18.57 -5.51
N SER A 113 8.56 -18.41 -6.03
CA SER A 113 8.14 -17.17 -6.69
C SER A 113 6.90 -16.61 -6.01
N VAL A 114 6.86 -15.28 -5.87
CA VAL A 114 5.71 -14.56 -5.34
C VAL A 114 5.36 -13.37 -6.21
N VAL A 115 4.07 -13.05 -6.27
CA VAL A 115 3.59 -11.79 -6.82
C VAL A 115 3.50 -10.78 -5.68
N ALA A 116 4.31 -9.74 -5.76
CA ALA A 116 4.33 -8.62 -4.83
C ALA A 116 3.67 -7.39 -5.47
N GLY A 117 3.05 -6.55 -4.65
CA GLY A 117 2.46 -5.29 -5.11
C GLY A 117 2.21 -4.32 -3.96
N PRO A 118 1.74 -3.10 -4.24
CA PRO A 118 1.20 -2.21 -3.20
C PRO A 118 0.18 -2.96 -2.34
N ASN A 119 -0.03 -2.55 -1.09
CA ASN A 119 -1.04 -3.17 -0.25
C ASN A 119 -2.43 -2.97 -0.91
N PRO A 120 -3.15 -4.06 -1.29
CA PRO A 120 -4.42 -3.98 -2.02
C PRO A 120 -5.51 -3.24 -1.24
N LEU A 121 -5.37 -3.15 0.10
CA LEU A 121 -6.28 -2.36 0.93
C LEU A 121 -6.33 -0.88 0.52
N TYR A 122 -5.24 -0.33 -0.02
CA TYR A 122 -5.17 1.07 -0.42
C TYR A 122 -5.34 1.28 -1.93
N GLU A 123 -5.61 0.23 -2.72
CA GLU A 123 -5.91 0.34 -4.17
C GLU A 123 -7.34 0.85 -4.41
N GLN A 124 -7.59 2.04 -3.88
CA GLN A 124 -8.86 2.74 -3.91
C GLN A 124 -8.63 4.09 -4.57
N ALA A 125 -9.55 4.51 -5.44
CA ALA A 125 -9.62 5.92 -5.86
C ALA A 125 -9.91 6.81 -4.66
N LEU A 126 -10.76 6.31 -3.78
CA LEU A 126 -11.20 7.03 -2.62
C LEU A 126 -11.30 6.10 -1.39
N MET A 127 -10.52 6.41 -0.36
CA MET A 127 -10.55 5.74 0.94
C MET A 127 -10.87 6.74 2.04
N VAL A 128 -11.97 6.53 2.76
CA VAL A 128 -12.42 7.41 3.83
C VAL A 128 -12.58 6.63 5.13
N SER A 129 -11.84 7.02 6.16
CA SER A 129 -11.79 6.26 7.41
C SER A 129 -12.89 6.61 8.43
N ASP A 130 -13.64 7.68 8.22
CA ASP A 130 -14.72 8.13 9.12
C ASP A 130 -15.97 8.49 8.32
N HIS A 131 -16.06 9.71 7.77
CA HIS A 131 -17.29 10.25 7.18
C HIS A 131 -17.07 10.69 5.73
N LEU A 132 -17.82 10.11 4.79
CA LEU A 132 -17.86 10.55 3.40
C LEU A 132 -19.22 11.18 3.08
N LYS A 133 -19.20 12.38 2.53
CA LYS A 133 -20.36 13.01 1.91
C LYS A 133 -20.08 13.32 0.45
N ILE A 134 -20.93 12.80 -0.44
CA ILE A 134 -20.84 13.02 -1.89
C ILE A 134 -22.09 13.70 -2.43
N GLU A 135 -21.91 14.64 -3.35
CA GLU A 135 -22.98 15.34 -4.05
C GLU A 135 -22.69 15.50 -5.54
N ASN A 136 -23.42 14.79 -6.40
CA ASN A 136 -23.24 14.80 -7.86
C ASN A 136 -21.81 14.44 -8.29
N VAL A 137 -21.30 13.31 -7.77
CA VAL A 137 -19.92 12.84 -7.98
C VAL A 137 -19.89 11.55 -8.80
N ASP A 138 -19.01 11.50 -9.79
CA ASP A 138 -18.68 10.28 -10.52
C ASP A 138 -17.27 9.81 -10.15
N ILE A 139 -17.13 8.57 -9.69
CA ILE A 139 -15.86 7.97 -9.27
C ILE A 139 -15.53 6.82 -10.23
N TYR A 140 -14.43 6.94 -10.95
CA TYR A 140 -13.86 5.92 -11.82
C TYR A 140 -12.69 5.23 -11.11
N GLY A 141 -13.05 4.44 -10.11
CA GLY A 141 -12.21 3.49 -9.40
C GLY A 141 -12.89 3.01 -8.12
N ASN A 142 -12.15 2.24 -7.32
CA ASN A 142 -12.73 1.62 -6.13
C ASN A 142 -12.95 2.66 -5.01
N LEU A 143 -14.04 2.50 -4.26
CA LEU A 143 -14.43 3.35 -3.14
C LEU A 143 -14.55 2.53 -1.85
N HIS A 144 -13.88 2.98 -0.78
CA HIS A 144 -14.02 2.44 0.55
C HIS A 144 -14.42 3.49 1.59
N VAL A 145 -15.40 3.17 2.45
CA VAL A 145 -15.82 4.03 3.58
C VAL A 145 -15.95 3.22 4.87
N ASN A 146 -15.21 3.59 5.91
CA ASN A 146 -15.22 2.86 7.17
C ASN A 146 -16.50 3.05 7.99
N LYS A 147 -17.11 4.25 8.04
CA LYS A 147 -18.30 4.48 8.86
C LYS A 147 -19.46 5.03 8.05
N ASP A 148 -19.55 6.35 7.96
CA ASP A 148 -20.75 7.03 7.49
C ASP A 148 -20.58 7.44 6.04
N LEU A 149 -21.52 7.06 5.19
CA LEU A 149 -21.63 7.55 3.82
C LEU A 149 -22.95 8.29 3.64
N GLN A 150 -22.87 9.60 3.40
CA GLN A 150 -23.99 10.46 3.04
C GLN A 150 -24.03 10.73 1.53
N ILE A 151 -25.16 10.41 0.91
CA ILE A 151 -25.32 10.51 -0.54
C ILE A 151 -26.39 11.55 -0.86
N LYS A 152 -26.05 12.53 -1.70
CA LYS A 152 -26.97 13.56 -2.21
C LYS A 152 -26.81 13.70 -3.73
N GLY A 153 -27.89 14.04 -4.43
CA GLY A 153 -27.86 14.15 -5.88
C GLY A 153 -27.63 12.79 -6.56
N SER A 154 -27.23 12.83 -7.83
CA SER A 154 -26.99 11.61 -8.61
C SER A 154 -25.51 11.31 -8.70
N ASN A 155 -25.09 10.15 -8.19
CA ASN A 155 -23.69 9.77 -8.08
C ASN A 155 -23.40 8.47 -8.83
N ARG A 156 -22.15 8.26 -9.22
CA ARG A 156 -21.74 7.03 -9.90
C ARG A 156 -20.41 6.51 -9.36
N VAL A 157 -20.26 5.20 -9.26
CA VAL A 157 -18.99 4.53 -8.98
C VAL A 157 -18.78 3.40 -9.99
N VAL A 158 -17.67 3.47 -10.71
CA VAL A 158 -17.25 2.50 -11.73
C VAL A 158 -15.88 1.98 -11.32
N GLY A 159 -15.77 0.67 -11.08
CA GLY A 159 -14.50 0.06 -10.67
C GLY A 159 -13.47 0.06 -11.79
N THR A 160 -12.21 -0.17 -11.41
CA THR A 160 -11.10 -0.32 -12.36
C THR A 160 -11.15 -1.64 -13.11
N ASP A 161 -11.70 -2.67 -12.49
CA ASP A 161 -11.82 -4.01 -13.02
C ASP A 161 -13.30 -4.44 -13.03
N SER A 162 -13.69 -5.25 -14.02
CA SER A 162 -15.06 -5.75 -14.21
C SER A 162 -15.53 -6.75 -13.15
N SER A 163 -14.76 -6.91 -12.07
CA SER A 163 -14.96 -7.88 -11.00
C SER A 163 -15.34 -7.19 -9.68
N GLU A 164 -16.11 -7.91 -8.88
CA GLU A 164 -16.65 -7.53 -7.58
C GLU A 164 -15.64 -6.78 -6.68
N GLY A 165 -16.11 -5.73 -5.96
CA GLY A 165 -15.27 -4.94 -5.04
C GLY A 165 -15.20 -3.43 -5.31
N VAL A 166 -15.97 -2.92 -6.27
CA VAL A 166 -16.02 -1.49 -6.65
C VAL A 166 -16.36 -0.55 -5.48
N PHE A 167 -17.20 -1.01 -4.58
CA PHE A 167 -17.63 -0.28 -3.40
C PHE A 167 -17.60 -1.18 -2.19
N SER A 168 -17.01 -0.70 -1.09
CA SER A 168 -16.99 -1.41 0.17
C SER A 168 -17.17 -0.45 1.36
N TYR A 169 -17.75 -0.97 2.45
CA TYR A 169 -17.91 -0.22 3.68
C TYR A 169 -17.73 -1.10 4.92
N SER A 170 -17.45 -0.51 6.07
CA SER A 170 -17.19 -1.27 7.31
C SER A 170 -18.21 -1.02 8.41
N GLY A 171 -18.84 0.15 8.41
CA GLY A 171 -19.72 0.64 9.45
C GLY A 171 -21.19 0.29 9.22
N ASP A 172 -22.04 1.26 9.56
CA ASP A 172 -23.47 1.18 9.29
C ASP A 172 -23.73 1.33 7.78
N PRO A 173 -24.86 0.81 7.28
CA PRO A 173 -25.21 0.97 5.88
C PRO A 173 -25.28 2.45 5.48
N PRO A 174 -24.86 2.80 4.24
CA PRO A 174 -24.90 4.18 3.76
C PRO A 174 -26.29 4.82 3.86
N TRP A 175 -26.32 6.12 4.11
CA TRP A 175 -27.52 6.92 4.28
C TRP A 175 -27.73 7.89 3.10
N PHE A 176 -28.88 7.77 2.44
CA PHE A 176 -29.35 8.70 1.42
C PHE A 176 -30.04 9.93 2.02
N LEU A 177 -29.57 11.13 1.65
CA LEU A 177 -30.24 12.38 1.96
C LEU A 177 -31.45 12.55 1.03
N THR A 178 -32.66 12.43 1.59
CA THR A 178 -33.93 12.55 0.88
C THR A 178 -34.24 14.02 0.52
N PRO A 179 -34.96 14.30 -0.59
CA PRO A 179 -35.62 13.34 -1.50
C PRO A 179 -34.78 12.82 -2.69
N TYR A 180 -33.53 13.26 -2.87
CA TYR A 180 -32.87 13.20 -4.19
C TYR A 180 -31.46 12.58 -4.20
N GLY A 181 -31.17 11.66 -3.29
CA GLY A 181 -29.89 10.92 -3.29
C GLY A 181 -30.01 9.58 -4.01
N ASP A 182 -29.18 9.37 -5.03
CA ASP A 182 -28.96 8.06 -5.66
C ASP A 182 -27.45 7.81 -5.91
N ILE A 183 -27.11 6.52 -6.04
CA ILE A 183 -25.76 6.10 -6.45
C ILE A 183 -25.85 4.88 -7.38
N LEU A 184 -25.25 4.99 -8.55
CA LEU A 184 -25.09 3.89 -9.50
C LEU A 184 -23.72 3.23 -9.29
N ILE A 185 -23.69 1.98 -8.85
CA ILE A 185 -22.44 1.23 -8.64
C ILE A 185 -22.40 0.09 -9.66
N GLY A 186 -21.47 0.18 -10.61
CA GLY A 186 -21.49 -0.65 -11.81
C GLY A 186 -22.80 -0.42 -12.58
N ASP A 187 -23.60 -1.47 -12.75
CA ASP A 187 -24.91 -1.42 -13.42
C ASP A 187 -26.11 -1.40 -12.46
N LYS A 188 -25.86 -1.33 -11.13
CA LYS A 188 -26.92 -1.40 -10.11
C LYS A 188 -27.13 -0.05 -9.43
N LEU A 189 -28.37 0.44 -9.52
CA LEU A 189 -28.81 1.68 -8.89
C LEU A 189 -29.24 1.43 -7.44
N TYR A 190 -28.68 2.22 -6.51
CA TYR A 190 -29.04 2.23 -5.10
C TYR A 190 -29.70 3.56 -4.73
N THR A 191 -30.75 3.48 -3.91
CA THR A 191 -31.56 4.64 -3.48
C THR A 191 -32.00 4.43 -2.04
N SER A 192 -32.69 5.42 -1.45
CA SER A 192 -33.32 5.27 -0.13
C SER A 192 -34.28 4.06 -0.03
N SER A 193 -34.87 3.63 -1.15
CA SER A 193 -35.77 2.47 -1.24
C SER A 193 -35.08 1.15 -1.62
N ALA A 194 -33.88 1.23 -2.22
CA ALA A 194 -33.11 0.10 -2.71
C ALA A 194 -31.71 0.10 -2.06
N GLN A 195 -31.63 -0.54 -0.89
CA GLN A 195 -30.46 -0.50 -0.01
C GLN A 195 -29.34 -1.47 -0.43
N PHE A 196 -28.16 -1.25 0.17
CA PHE A 196 -26.94 -2.01 -0.05
C PHE A 196 -27.05 -3.45 0.46
N ASP A 197 -26.43 -4.39 -0.27
CA ASP A 197 -26.29 -5.77 0.22
C ASP A 197 -25.05 -5.88 1.12
N GLY A 198 -25.26 -5.88 2.42
CA GLY A 198 -24.18 -5.98 3.40
C GLY A 198 -23.38 -7.29 3.34
N ARG A 199 -23.86 -8.35 2.67
CA ARG A 199 -23.11 -9.62 2.59
C ARG A 199 -21.92 -9.55 1.65
N THR A 200 -22.00 -8.71 0.62
CA THR A 200 -20.98 -8.61 -0.43
C THR A 200 -20.13 -7.36 -0.31
N MET A 201 -20.68 -6.29 0.27
CA MET A 201 -20.02 -4.98 0.33
C MET A 201 -19.41 -4.65 1.70
N LYS A 202 -19.79 -5.38 2.76
CA LYS A 202 -19.27 -5.12 4.10
C LYS A 202 -17.93 -5.82 4.30
N VAL A 203 -16.89 -5.04 4.58
CA VAL A 203 -15.53 -5.55 4.81
C VAL A 203 -15.00 -5.08 6.17
N ALA A 204 -13.81 -5.55 6.55
CA ALA A 204 -13.15 -5.05 7.75
C ALA A 204 -12.69 -3.59 7.56
N PRO A 205 -12.71 -2.76 8.62
CA PRO A 205 -12.20 -1.39 8.54
C PRO A 205 -10.77 -1.32 8.00
N ILE A 206 -10.55 -0.46 7.00
CA ILE A 206 -9.21 -0.17 6.50
C ILE A 206 -8.61 0.93 7.38
N PRO A 207 -7.47 0.70 8.04
CA PRO A 207 -6.88 1.72 8.90
C PRO A 207 -6.43 2.92 8.06
N LEU A 208 -6.61 4.13 8.60
CA LEU A 208 -6.01 5.31 7.97
C LEU A 208 -4.48 5.21 8.13
N PRO A 209 -3.70 5.37 7.05
CA PRO A 209 -2.27 5.21 7.15
C PRO A 209 -1.67 6.39 7.92
N SER A 210 -0.58 6.13 8.66
CA SER A 210 0.12 7.17 9.43
C SER A 210 1.17 7.88 8.58
N LEU A 211 1.12 9.21 8.54
CA LEU A 211 2.16 10.04 7.92
C LEU A 211 3.30 10.24 8.91
N ASP A 212 4.52 9.83 8.56
CA ASP A 212 5.72 10.07 9.39
C ASP A 212 6.38 11.39 8.99
N PHE A 213 5.81 12.49 9.49
CA PHE A 213 6.28 13.83 9.17
C PHE A 213 7.72 14.09 9.65
N GLU A 214 8.10 13.53 10.80
CA GLU A 214 9.44 13.74 11.38
C GLU A 214 10.52 13.06 10.54
N ALA A 215 10.27 11.85 10.05
CA ALA A 215 11.21 11.17 9.16
C ALA A 215 11.46 12.00 7.89
N LEU A 216 10.40 12.52 7.27
CA LEU A 216 10.51 13.32 6.04
C LEU A 216 11.15 14.69 6.27
N ALA A 217 10.81 15.36 7.37
CA ALA A 217 11.44 16.63 7.73
C ALA A 217 12.93 16.47 8.08
N GLY A 218 13.31 15.36 8.72
CA GLY A 218 14.69 15.05 9.10
C GLY A 218 15.64 14.84 7.92
N GLU A 219 15.10 14.53 6.73
CA GLU A 219 15.89 14.41 5.50
C GLU A 219 16.18 15.75 4.80
N ILE A 220 15.59 16.85 5.27
CA ILE A 220 15.67 18.15 4.59
C ILE A 220 16.75 19.01 5.21
N GLN A 221 17.74 19.39 4.40
CA GLN A 221 18.84 20.24 4.82
C GLN A 221 18.51 21.74 4.73
N CYS A 222 17.60 22.12 3.81
CA CYS A 222 17.21 23.51 3.61
C CYS A 222 16.03 23.87 4.50
N SER A 223 16.30 24.59 5.57
CA SER A 223 15.31 25.04 6.55
C SER A 223 15.12 26.55 6.46
N LEU A 224 13.88 26.99 6.32
CA LEU A 224 13.47 28.39 6.45
C LEU A 224 13.09 28.61 7.93
N GLU A 225 14.04 29.14 8.71
CA GLU A 225 13.87 29.50 10.14
C GLU A 225 13.41 30.97 10.33
N PRO A 226 12.62 31.30 11.38
CA PRO A 226 11.43 32.19 11.26
C PRO A 226 11.52 33.56 12.00
N PRO A 227 10.43 34.39 12.02
CA PRO A 227 9.63 34.53 13.26
C PRO A 227 8.10 34.67 12.99
N PRO A 228 7.23 34.89 14.01
CA PRO A 228 5.99 34.12 14.31
C PRO A 228 4.83 34.25 13.30
N SER A 229 5.06 34.97 12.21
CA SER A 229 4.13 35.24 11.13
C SER A 229 4.24 34.20 10.01
N THR A 230 3.18 34.07 9.24
CA THR A 230 3.16 33.35 7.97
C THR A 230 4.23 33.86 7.01
N ILE A 231 5.10 32.97 6.53
CA ILE A 231 6.05 33.28 5.46
C ILE A 231 5.24 33.40 4.17
N THR A 232 5.43 34.47 3.40
CA THR A 232 4.76 34.64 2.11
C THR A 232 5.77 34.51 0.98
N LEU A 233 5.56 33.56 0.07
CA LEU A 233 6.35 33.37 -1.14
C LEU A 233 5.54 33.80 -2.36
N ALA A 234 6.03 34.82 -3.07
CA ALA A 234 5.48 35.25 -4.35
C ALA A 234 6.17 34.56 -5.54
N VAL A 235 7.41 34.11 -5.35
CA VAL A 235 8.22 33.37 -6.33
C VAL A 235 8.89 32.22 -5.57
N ALA A 236 9.10 31.09 -6.25
CA ALA A 236 9.83 30.00 -5.65
C ALA A 236 11.26 30.45 -5.27
N PRO A 237 11.79 30.06 -4.11
CA PRO A 237 13.13 30.47 -3.69
C PRO A 237 14.15 30.05 -4.76
N ALA A 238 14.76 31.01 -5.45
CA ALA A 238 15.79 30.78 -6.47
C ALA A 238 17.09 30.18 -5.89
N CYS A 239 17.13 29.98 -4.58
CA CYS A 239 18.35 29.83 -3.82
C CYS A 239 19.10 28.52 -4.09
N TYR A 240 18.48 27.46 -4.62
CA TYR A 240 19.18 26.19 -4.80
C TYR A 240 18.60 25.34 -5.94
N PRO A 241 19.10 25.45 -7.19
CA PRO A 241 18.74 24.55 -8.29
C PRO A 241 19.08 23.08 -8.03
N GLU A 242 19.86 22.77 -6.97
CA GLU A 242 20.19 21.41 -6.54
C GLU A 242 19.38 20.91 -5.33
N HIS A 243 18.51 21.73 -4.72
CA HIS A 243 17.73 21.35 -3.54
C HIS A 243 16.23 21.41 -3.81
N ASN A 244 15.70 20.32 -4.36
CA ASN A 244 14.27 20.04 -4.52
C ASN A 244 13.61 19.67 -3.18
N ARG A 245 14.09 20.18 -2.04
CA ARG A 245 13.61 19.83 -0.69
C ARG A 245 13.66 21.06 0.22
N ILE A 246 12.51 21.56 0.66
CA ILE A 246 12.39 22.78 1.48
C ILE A 246 11.58 22.46 2.74
N LEU A 247 12.10 22.87 3.91
CA LEU A 247 11.41 22.83 5.19
C LEU A 247 11.06 24.24 5.65
N VAL A 248 9.82 24.47 6.06
CA VAL A 248 9.32 25.73 6.61
C VAL A 248 8.90 25.53 8.06
N ASN A 249 9.60 26.21 8.98
CA ASN A 249 9.27 26.20 10.41
C ASN A 249 8.20 27.24 10.74
N GLY A 250 6.95 26.98 10.36
CA GLY A 250 5.80 27.84 10.61
C GLY A 250 4.74 27.71 9.53
N ASN A 251 3.89 28.73 9.39
CA ASN A 251 2.90 28.80 8.32
C ASN A 251 3.54 29.31 7.02
N LEU A 252 3.07 28.80 5.89
CA LEU A 252 3.49 29.22 4.55
C LEU A 252 2.28 29.67 3.73
N LEU A 253 2.39 30.83 3.10
CA LEU A 253 1.47 31.34 2.09
C LEU A 253 2.20 31.49 0.74
N ILE A 254 1.78 30.74 -0.27
CA ILE A 254 2.22 30.89 -1.66
C ILE A 254 1.20 31.79 -2.36
N ALA A 255 1.59 33.02 -2.67
CA ALA A 255 0.69 34.03 -3.23
C ALA A 255 1.36 34.87 -4.33
N PRO A 256 1.67 34.27 -5.49
CA PRO A 256 2.20 35.02 -6.62
C PRO A 256 1.22 36.12 -7.06
N GLY A 257 1.79 37.27 -7.40
CA GLY A 257 1.09 38.41 -7.96
C GLY A 257 0.61 38.17 -9.40
N GLU A 258 -0.20 39.11 -9.91
CA GLU A 258 -0.65 39.08 -11.32
C GLU A 258 0.56 39.06 -12.27
N GLY A 259 0.57 38.11 -13.21
CA GLY A 259 1.67 37.91 -14.16
C GLY A 259 2.94 37.29 -13.57
N GLN A 260 2.96 36.94 -12.28
CA GLN A 260 4.09 36.22 -11.66
C GLN A 260 3.92 34.70 -11.80
N GLU A 261 5.06 34.02 -11.80
CA GLU A 261 5.14 32.57 -11.91
C GLU A 261 5.81 31.98 -10.66
N PHE A 262 5.18 30.97 -10.07
CA PHE A 262 5.72 30.17 -8.98
C PHE A 262 5.92 28.74 -9.49
N ASN A 263 7.17 28.33 -9.67
CA ASN A 263 7.54 27.00 -10.13
C ASN A 263 8.25 26.23 -9.03
N PHE A 264 7.69 25.10 -8.61
CA PHE A 264 8.28 24.23 -7.61
C PHE A 264 8.27 22.78 -8.09
N ASP A 265 9.44 22.13 -8.08
CA ASP A 265 9.59 20.71 -8.39
C ASP A 265 10.37 20.05 -7.25
N GLY A 266 9.70 19.32 -6.36
CA GLY A 266 10.34 18.75 -5.19
C GLY A 266 9.44 18.43 -4.00
N LEU A 267 10.03 18.39 -2.81
CA LEU A 267 9.40 18.14 -1.52
C LEU A 267 9.36 19.42 -0.69
N LEU A 268 8.18 19.93 -0.42
CA LEU A 268 7.94 21.08 0.46
C LEU A 268 7.27 20.60 1.74
N VAL A 269 7.90 20.87 2.87
CA VAL A 269 7.43 20.46 4.20
C VAL A 269 7.17 21.69 5.05
N VAL A 270 5.97 21.82 5.57
CA VAL A 270 5.49 22.99 6.31
C VAL A 270 5.04 22.53 7.69
N ARG A 271 5.73 22.98 8.75
CA ARG A 271 5.42 22.65 10.16
C ARG A 271 4.12 23.29 10.67
N GLY A 272 3.57 24.25 9.94
CA GLY A 272 2.28 24.87 10.22
C GLY A 272 1.29 24.65 9.09
N ASN A 273 0.49 25.67 8.83
CA ASN A 273 -0.49 25.67 7.74
C ASN A 273 0.16 26.05 6.42
N LEU A 274 -0.27 25.39 5.34
CA LEU A 274 0.08 25.73 3.96
C LEU A 274 -1.12 26.37 3.28
N GLU A 275 -0.96 27.58 2.75
CA GLU A 275 -1.96 28.28 1.96
C GLU A 275 -1.41 28.58 0.56
N ILE A 276 -2.20 28.35 -0.48
CA ILE A 276 -1.85 28.66 -1.87
C ILE A 276 -2.97 29.51 -2.47
N HIS A 277 -2.66 30.79 -2.71
CA HIS A 277 -3.59 31.81 -3.18
C HIS A 277 -3.02 32.55 -4.42
N PRO A 278 -2.92 31.90 -5.58
CA PRO A 278 -2.62 32.59 -6.84
C PRO A 278 -3.59 33.76 -7.07
N ARG A 279 -3.05 34.94 -7.37
CA ARG A 279 -3.87 36.04 -7.88
C ARG A 279 -4.30 35.73 -9.32
N ARG A 280 -5.35 36.41 -9.78
CA ARG A 280 -5.81 36.29 -11.18
C ARG A 280 -4.65 36.57 -12.13
N GLY A 281 -4.41 35.66 -13.08
CA GLY A 281 -3.31 35.75 -14.04
C GLY A 281 -1.93 35.36 -13.51
N ALA A 282 -1.82 34.92 -12.25
CA ALA A 282 -0.61 34.27 -11.75
C ALA A 282 -0.55 32.81 -12.23
N ILE A 283 0.66 32.29 -12.41
CA ILE A 283 0.90 30.90 -12.80
C ILE A 283 1.56 30.20 -11.61
N VAL A 284 0.97 29.11 -11.11
CA VAL A 284 1.56 28.27 -10.07
C VAL A 284 1.75 26.87 -10.65
N ASN A 285 2.99 26.47 -10.91
CA ASN A 285 3.32 25.11 -11.30
C ASN A 285 4.03 24.41 -10.14
N ILE A 286 3.43 23.30 -9.70
CA ILE A 286 3.93 22.45 -8.64
C ILE A 286 4.01 21.02 -9.17
N ASN A 287 5.17 20.42 -9.05
CA ASN A 287 5.42 19.01 -9.26
C ASN A 287 6.11 18.44 -8.01
N GLY A 288 5.68 17.28 -7.54
CA GLY A 288 6.20 16.68 -6.31
C GLY A 288 5.26 16.77 -5.11
N MET A 289 5.80 16.97 -3.91
CA MET A 289 5.11 16.74 -2.65
C MET A 289 4.99 18.02 -1.82
N LEU A 290 3.79 18.28 -1.31
CA LEU A 290 3.44 19.36 -0.41
C LEU A 290 2.90 18.74 0.88
N LEU A 291 3.66 18.86 1.97
CA LEU A 291 3.33 18.29 3.27
C LEU A 291 3.08 19.43 4.27
N ALA A 292 1.93 19.40 4.96
CA ALA A 292 1.58 20.33 6.02
C ALA A 292 1.31 19.58 7.33
N GLU A 293 1.95 19.99 8.42
CA GLU A 293 1.64 19.46 9.75
C GLU A 293 0.32 20.06 10.29
N GLY A 294 -0.04 21.26 9.84
CA GLY A 294 -1.34 21.87 10.04
C GLY A 294 -2.31 21.60 8.88
N ASP A 295 -3.08 22.63 8.53
CA ASP A 295 -4.05 22.59 7.43
C ASP A 295 -3.40 22.94 6.09
N ALA A 296 -3.97 22.45 5.00
CA ALA A 296 -3.61 22.85 3.64
C ALA A 296 -4.80 23.48 2.91
N ILE A 297 -4.65 24.72 2.47
CA ILE A 297 -5.70 25.48 1.78
C ILE A 297 -5.20 25.85 0.39
N VAL A 298 -5.93 25.46 -0.63
CA VAL A 298 -5.67 25.82 -2.02
C VAL A 298 -6.88 26.56 -2.58
N LYS A 299 -6.66 27.81 -3.01
CA LYS A 299 -7.69 28.62 -3.66
C LYS A 299 -7.26 29.01 -5.05
N GLY A 300 -8.09 28.70 -6.03
CA GLY A 300 -7.79 28.95 -7.44
C GLY A 300 -7.03 27.79 -8.08
N GLU A 301 -6.39 28.09 -9.20
CA GLU A 301 -5.85 27.08 -10.11
C GLU A 301 -4.34 26.89 -9.93
N ILE A 302 -3.91 25.62 -9.97
CA ILE A 302 -2.52 25.20 -9.95
C ILE A 302 -2.31 24.31 -11.20
N ASN A 303 -1.12 24.36 -11.81
CA ASN A 303 -0.66 23.50 -12.91
C ASN A 303 -1.48 23.59 -14.21
N GLN A 304 -1.99 24.76 -14.59
CA GLN A 304 -2.78 24.90 -15.82
C GLN A 304 -2.06 24.46 -17.11
N VAL A 305 -0.72 24.41 -17.10
CA VAL A 305 0.10 24.34 -18.33
C VAL A 305 0.51 22.92 -18.72
N SER A 306 0.57 21.97 -17.77
CA SER A 306 1.17 20.64 -18.01
C SER A 306 0.31 19.49 -17.47
N PRO A 307 -0.20 18.61 -18.35
CA PRO A 307 -1.01 17.45 -17.96
C PRO A 307 -0.22 16.37 -17.19
N ASP A 308 1.11 16.42 -17.27
CA ASP A 308 2.00 15.39 -16.74
C ASP A 308 2.44 15.68 -15.29
N ASN A 309 2.01 16.81 -14.73
CA ASN A 309 2.36 17.18 -13.36
C ASN A 309 1.77 16.17 -12.38
N SER A 310 2.57 15.76 -11.39
CA SER A 310 2.14 14.86 -10.33
C SER A 310 2.32 15.56 -8.99
N VAL A 311 1.21 15.81 -8.30
CA VAL A 311 1.19 16.51 -7.01
C VAL A 311 0.71 15.57 -5.92
N ILE A 312 1.46 15.53 -4.82
CA ILE A 312 1.02 14.92 -3.57
C ILE A 312 0.77 16.05 -2.58
N LEU A 313 -0.47 16.19 -2.12
CA LEU A 313 -0.86 17.13 -1.08
C LEU A 313 -1.27 16.35 0.16
N ALA A 314 -0.46 16.40 1.22
CA ALA A 314 -0.73 15.70 2.46
C ALA A 314 -0.78 16.68 3.64
N ALA A 315 -1.81 16.57 4.46
CA ALA A 315 -1.96 17.37 5.67
C ALA A 315 -2.26 16.51 6.90
N CYS A 316 -1.69 16.86 8.05
CA CYS A 316 -2.11 16.29 9.34
C CYS A 316 -3.41 16.94 9.84
N GLY A 317 -3.69 18.18 9.44
CA GLY A 317 -4.98 18.86 9.63
C GLY A 317 -5.93 18.64 8.46
N ASP A 318 -6.73 19.66 8.16
CA ASP A 318 -7.74 19.65 7.11
C ASP A 318 -7.15 20.08 5.75
N VAL A 319 -7.76 19.64 4.65
CA VAL A 319 -7.42 20.06 3.29
C VAL A 319 -8.63 20.72 2.63
N PHE A 320 -8.49 21.98 2.24
CA PHE A 320 -9.53 22.74 1.57
C PHE A 320 -9.10 23.11 0.16
N ILE A 321 -9.83 22.66 -0.85
CA ILE A 321 -9.61 23.05 -2.24
C ILE A 321 -10.86 23.77 -2.73
N ARG A 322 -10.74 25.08 -2.98
CA ARG A 322 -11.87 25.98 -3.27
C ARG A 322 -11.57 26.89 -4.45
N ASP A 323 -12.61 27.55 -4.95
CA ASP A 323 -12.52 28.55 -6.03
C ASP A 323 -11.87 27.98 -7.31
N ILE A 324 -12.16 26.71 -7.61
CA ILE A 324 -11.69 26.04 -8.83
C ILE A 324 -12.44 26.64 -10.02
N GLU A 325 -11.71 27.17 -11.00
CA GLU A 325 -12.25 27.71 -12.25
C GLU A 325 -11.86 26.86 -13.49
N ALA A 326 -10.91 25.92 -13.33
CA ALA A 326 -10.48 25.01 -14.38
C ALA A 326 -11.21 23.66 -14.33
N PRO A 327 -11.45 23.03 -15.50
CA PRO A 327 -12.08 21.71 -15.56
C PRO A 327 -11.21 20.59 -14.97
N LEU A 328 -9.89 20.75 -14.85
CA LEU A 328 -8.99 19.75 -14.25
C LEU A 328 -8.23 20.38 -13.08
N VAL A 329 -8.45 19.87 -11.87
CA VAL A 329 -7.78 20.40 -10.66
C VAL A 329 -6.32 19.93 -10.64
N PHE A 330 -5.39 20.83 -10.31
CA PHE A 330 -3.94 20.58 -10.31
C PHE A 330 -3.36 20.12 -11.65
N GLY A 331 -4.10 20.28 -12.76
CA GLY A 331 -3.62 20.06 -14.11
C GLY A 331 -3.19 18.63 -14.46
N GLY A 332 -3.08 17.69 -13.52
CA GLY A 332 -2.48 16.38 -13.74
C GLY A 332 -2.87 15.35 -12.68
N ASN A 333 -1.92 14.51 -12.29
CA ASN A 333 -2.15 13.47 -11.29
C ASN A 333 -2.05 14.05 -9.88
N LEU A 334 -2.97 13.68 -9.01
CA LEU A 334 -3.14 14.25 -7.68
C LEU A 334 -3.36 13.15 -6.65
N LEU A 335 -2.55 13.17 -5.59
CA LEU A 335 -2.85 12.43 -4.38
C LEU A 335 -3.15 13.41 -3.27
N ILE A 336 -4.32 13.25 -2.63
CA ILE A 336 -4.68 14.01 -1.43
C ILE A 336 -4.68 13.07 -0.24
N PHE A 337 -3.95 13.44 0.81
CA PHE A 337 -4.00 12.77 2.10
C PHE A 337 -4.38 13.75 3.22
N SER A 338 -5.28 13.35 4.11
CA SER A 338 -5.58 14.14 5.32
C SER A 338 -5.97 13.25 6.51
N ARG A 339 -5.43 13.56 7.69
CA ARG A 339 -5.94 12.99 8.97
C ARG A 339 -7.17 13.73 9.50
N GLY A 340 -7.49 14.89 8.92
CA GLY A 340 -8.68 15.70 9.19
C GLY A 340 -9.74 15.54 8.10
N GLU A 341 -10.37 16.65 7.77
CA GLU A 341 -11.38 16.77 6.73
C GLU A 341 -10.76 17.26 5.41
N VAL A 342 -11.07 16.55 4.33
CA VAL A 342 -10.84 17.04 2.97
C VAL A 342 -12.16 17.62 2.46
N ASN A 343 -12.13 18.84 1.93
CA ASN A 343 -13.29 19.49 1.37
C ASN A 343 -12.93 20.06 0.00
N ILE A 344 -13.45 19.42 -1.04
CA ILE A 344 -13.25 19.79 -2.44
C ILE A 344 -14.59 20.28 -2.98
N GLY A 345 -14.71 21.60 -3.08
CA GLY A 345 -15.95 22.30 -3.43
C GLY A 345 -16.35 23.36 -2.39
N PRO A 346 -17.41 24.15 -2.67
CA PRO A 346 -18.09 24.25 -3.95
C PRO A 346 -17.19 24.89 -5.02
N SER A 347 -17.24 24.36 -6.24
CA SER A 347 -16.63 24.98 -7.42
C SER A 347 -17.59 25.98 -8.04
N LYS A 348 -17.07 27.00 -8.74
CA LYS A 348 -17.89 27.86 -9.62
C LYS A 348 -18.34 27.11 -10.87
N LEU A 349 -17.70 25.99 -11.19
CA LEU A 349 -18.04 25.12 -12.29
C LEU A 349 -19.22 24.21 -11.93
N ASP A 350 -20.00 23.88 -12.96
CA ASP A 350 -21.04 22.85 -12.85
C ASP A 350 -20.43 21.47 -12.55
N ARG A 351 -19.21 21.23 -13.06
CA ARG A 351 -18.46 20.00 -12.85
C ARG A 351 -16.96 20.20 -13.11
N PHE A 352 -16.12 19.49 -12.36
CA PHE A 352 -14.66 19.45 -12.57
C PHE A 352 -14.11 18.02 -12.43
N ASP A 353 -12.90 17.79 -12.92
CA ASP A 353 -12.23 16.50 -12.96
C ASP A 353 -11.03 16.50 -12.01
N LEU A 354 -10.86 15.38 -11.30
CA LEU A 354 -9.75 15.02 -10.45
C LEU A 354 -9.14 13.74 -11.01
N ARG A 355 -7.82 13.64 -11.11
CA ARG A 355 -7.14 12.41 -11.54
C ARG A 355 -6.19 11.97 -10.44
N GLY A 356 -6.47 10.85 -9.78
CA GLY A 356 -5.58 10.24 -8.81
C GLY A 356 -6.32 9.62 -7.62
N VAL A 357 -5.87 9.92 -6.41
CA VAL A 357 -6.26 9.19 -5.19
C VAL A 357 -6.54 10.15 -4.04
N ILE A 358 -7.59 9.87 -3.28
CA ILE A 358 -7.92 10.61 -2.05
C ILE A 358 -7.99 9.65 -0.88
N ILE A 359 -7.20 9.92 0.17
CA ILE A 359 -7.19 9.17 1.43
C ILE A 359 -7.45 10.15 2.56
N ALA A 360 -8.59 10.04 3.22
CA ALA A 360 -9.00 11.04 4.21
C ALA A 360 -9.64 10.42 5.45
N LYS A 361 -9.64 11.15 6.57
CA LYS A 361 -10.53 10.81 7.68
C LYS A 361 -11.96 11.18 7.37
N LYS A 362 -12.20 12.44 7.00
CA LYS A 362 -13.51 12.91 6.51
C LYS A 362 -13.35 13.48 5.12
N LEU A 363 -14.36 13.33 4.28
CA LEU A 363 -14.35 13.90 2.94
C LEU A 363 -15.71 14.45 2.55
N PHE A 364 -15.69 15.66 2.00
CA PHE A 364 -16.79 16.24 1.24
C PHE A 364 -16.37 16.47 -0.21
N LEU A 365 -17.08 15.81 -1.14
CA LEU A 365 -16.92 16.02 -2.58
C LEU A 365 -18.24 16.50 -3.18
N GLU A 366 -18.18 17.55 -3.99
CA GLU A 366 -19.33 18.09 -4.71
C GLU A 366 -18.97 18.33 -6.18
N LYS A 367 -19.84 17.89 -7.11
CA LYS A 367 -19.80 18.20 -8.55
C LYS A 367 -18.46 17.86 -9.22
N CYS A 368 -17.97 16.64 -9.05
CA CYS A 368 -16.69 16.25 -9.64
C CYS A 368 -16.67 14.84 -10.25
N SER A 369 -15.75 14.63 -11.19
CA SER A 369 -15.36 13.30 -11.67
C SER A 369 -13.98 12.94 -11.11
N LEU A 370 -13.85 11.85 -10.36
CA LEU A 370 -12.58 11.35 -9.85
C LEU A 370 -12.12 10.14 -10.68
N TYR A 371 -11.01 10.27 -11.41
CA TYR A 371 -10.41 9.19 -12.19
C TYR A 371 -9.22 8.59 -11.43
N TYR A 372 -9.27 7.31 -11.12
CA TYR A 372 -8.17 6.65 -10.42
C TYR A 372 -6.89 6.60 -11.25
N VAL A 373 -5.76 6.91 -10.61
CA VAL A 373 -4.41 6.79 -11.18
C VAL A 373 -3.56 5.92 -10.26
N PRO A 374 -3.39 4.61 -10.54
CA PRO A 374 -2.72 3.67 -9.64
C PRO A 374 -1.24 4.00 -9.37
N GLU A 375 -0.59 4.70 -10.30
CA GLU A 375 0.81 5.11 -10.19
C GLU A 375 1.06 6.05 -8.99
N MET A 376 0.03 6.80 -8.56
CA MET A 376 0.14 7.73 -7.43
C MET A 376 0.36 7.00 -6.09
N LEU A 377 -0.16 5.78 -5.92
CA LEU A 377 0.07 4.99 -4.71
C LEU A 377 1.51 4.47 -4.62
N THR A 378 2.19 4.29 -5.74
CA THR A 378 3.61 3.93 -5.74
C THR A 378 4.50 5.06 -5.26
N ALA A 379 4.17 6.30 -5.65
CA ALA A 379 4.85 7.50 -5.15
C ALA A 379 4.56 7.77 -3.65
N PHE A 380 3.56 7.09 -3.07
CA PHE A 380 3.08 7.24 -1.69
C PHE A 380 3.76 6.32 -0.67
N LYS A 381 4.54 5.32 -1.12
CA LYS A 381 5.09 4.28 -0.23
C LYS A 381 6.02 4.85 0.84
N ASP A 382 6.81 5.83 0.47
CA ASP A 382 7.78 6.48 1.38
C ASP A 382 7.08 7.31 2.45
N LEU A 383 5.87 7.82 2.16
CA LEU A 383 5.12 8.68 3.07
C LEU A 383 4.38 7.87 4.16
N PHE A 384 4.05 6.60 3.90
CA PHE A 384 3.18 5.80 4.75
C PHE A 384 3.75 4.42 5.02
N PRO A 385 4.33 4.19 6.22
CA PRO A 385 4.88 2.89 6.59
C PRO A 385 3.88 1.72 6.51
N GLY A 386 2.56 2.00 6.56
CA GLY A 386 1.49 1.00 6.42
C GLY A 386 1.15 0.61 4.98
N CYS A 387 1.60 1.37 3.98
CA CYS A 387 1.33 1.15 2.55
C CYS A 387 2.43 0.33 1.85
N ARG A 388 3.23 -0.40 2.64
CA ARG A 388 4.32 -1.26 2.15
C ARG A 388 3.86 -2.27 1.11
N VAL A 389 4.82 -2.69 0.30
CA VAL A 389 4.71 -3.82 -0.60
C VAL A 389 4.41 -5.07 0.22
N VAL A 390 3.37 -5.78 -0.20
CA VAL A 390 2.95 -7.05 0.39
C VAL A 390 2.98 -8.15 -0.66
N ILE A 391 3.15 -9.38 -0.19
CA ILE A 391 2.94 -10.57 -1.01
C ILE A 391 1.44 -10.72 -1.25
N ARG A 392 1.03 -10.72 -2.52
CA ARG A 392 -0.36 -10.93 -2.93
C ARG A 392 -0.67 -12.39 -3.19
N GLU A 393 0.29 -13.08 -3.80
CA GLU A 393 0.09 -14.45 -4.25
C GLU A 393 1.41 -15.22 -4.17
N TRP A 394 1.32 -16.45 -3.67
CA TRP A 394 2.41 -17.42 -3.74
C TRP A 394 2.23 -18.26 -5.00
N ILE A 395 3.24 -18.25 -5.88
CA ILE A 395 3.25 -19.12 -7.05
C ILE A 395 3.81 -20.47 -6.58
N LYS A 396 2.99 -21.51 -6.68
CA LYS A 396 3.41 -22.85 -6.31
C LYS A 396 4.59 -23.29 -7.21
N PRO A 397 5.67 -23.83 -6.62
CA PRO A 397 6.85 -24.28 -7.35
C PRO A 397 6.56 -25.45 -8.28
#